data_AF-A0AAD7HF46-F1
#
_entry.id   AF-A0AAD7HF46-F1
#
_cell.length_a   1.000
_cell.length_b   1.000
_cell.length_c   1.000
_cell.angle_alpha   90.00
_cell.angle_beta   90.00
_cell.angle_gamma   90.00
#
_symmetry.space_group_name_H-M   'P 1'
#
loop_
_entity.id
_entity.type
_entity.pdbx_description
1 polymer ?
#
loop_
_entity_poly.entity_id
_entity_poly.type
_entity_poly.pdbx_seq_one_letter_code
_entity_poly.pdbx_strand_id
1 'polypeptide(L)'
;MPLSDERNPQTSSEERLINTVEKCFSNLMRKQEEQSDKFNKALESLKPKMPNTDTKTAFWNSYKTLADEHDRDLQQRYSTDLDTALIFAGLFSAVDSAFIIQIQPGIQVRSPDLVVLVAQNLLYFSLSSTLLAALLAVLGKQWLTHYLAASERGTIEARGLERQRKLDGLHRWKFDTVMQIFPLLLQIGLFLFSTGLSIYLWRIHISLAIVVLSFTAFGFISYTVLLISAVAAPDSPFQTP
;
A
#
# COMPACT_ATOMS: atom_id res chain seq x y z
N MET A 1 33.63 16.34 -35.66
CA MET A 1 32.94 17.10 -34.59
C MET A 1 31.80 16.21 -34.10
N PRO A 2 31.98 15.43 -33.02
CA PRO A 2 30.93 14.52 -32.57
C PRO A 2 30.01 15.23 -31.57
N LEU A 3 28.71 15.00 -31.73
CA LEU A 3 27.64 15.48 -30.87
C LEU A 3 27.86 14.98 -29.44
N SER A 4 27.91 15.91 -28.49
CA SER A 4 27.80 15.66 -27.06
C SER A 4 26.41 15.13 -26.74
N ASP A 5 26.38 13.90 -26.25
CA ASP A 5 25.24 13.16 -25.70
C ASP A 5 24.70 13.89 -24.46
N GLU A 6 23.65 14.70 -24.65
CA GLU A 6 22.98 15.44 -23.58
C GLU A 6 22.06 14.49 -22.81
N ARG A 7 22.65 13.67 -21.92
CA ARG A 7 21.92 12.75 -21.05
C ARG A 7 21.11 13.53 -20.01
N ASN A 8 19.79 13.53 -20.19
CA ASN A 8 18.79 14.18 -19.34
C ASN A 8 18.96 13.80 -17.84
N PRO A 9 19.10 14.76 -16.92
CA PRO A 9 19.29 14.50 -15.48
C PRO A 9 18.10 13.85 -14.76
N GLN A 10 16.89 13.85 -15.34
CA GLN A 10 15.71 13.22 -14.71
C GLN A 10 15.75 11.67 -14.75
N THR A 11 16.24 11.06 -15.83
CA THR A 11 16.30 9.58 -15.95
C THR A 11 17.28 8.94 -14.97
N SER A 12 18.33 9.68 -14.56
CA SER A 12 19.33 9.23 -13.60
C SER A 12 18.82 9.16 -12.15
N SER A 13 17.75 9.87 -11.81
CA SER A 13 17.17 9.87 -10.46
C SER A 13 16.16 8.73 -10.29
N GLU A 14 15.37 8.43 -11.33
CA GLU A 14 14.44 7.29 -11.33
C GLU A 14 15.17 5.95 -11.34
N GLU A 15 16.24 5.79 -12.13
CA GLU A 15 17.08 4.58 -12.08
C GLU A 15 17.74 4.37 -10.72
N ARG A 16 18.09 5.46 -10.01
CA ARG A 16 18.63 5.38 -8.65
C ARG A 16 17.59 4.94 -7.64
N LEU A 17 16.35 5.42 -7.76
CA LEU A 17 15.23 4.99 -6.92
C LEU A 17 14.92 3.51 -7.16
N ILE A 18 14.81 3.08 -8.41
CA ILE A 18 14.55 1.67 -8.78
C ILE A 18 15.65 0.75 -8.24
N ASN A 19 16.93 1.10 -8.45
CA ASN A 19 18.06 0.32 -7.94
C ASN A 19 18.13 0.27 -6.41
N THR A 20 17.70 1.33 -5.73
CA THR A 20 17.67 1.37 -4.26
C THR A 20 16.55 0.48 -3.72
N VAL A 21 15.39 0.49 -4.36
CA VAL A 21 14.25 -0.37 -4.02
C VAL A 21 14.61 -1.84 -4.27
N GLU A 22 15.24 -2.19 -5.39
CA GLU A 22 15.64 -3.57 -5.72
C GLU A 22 16.75 -4.10 -4.79
N LYS A 23 17.73 -3.26 -4.43
CA LYS A 23 18.74 -3.62 -3.42
C LYS A 23 18.16 -3.75 -2.02
N CYS A 24 17.18 -2.92 -1.66
CA CYS A 24 16.46 -3.07 -0.40
C CYS A 24 15.69 -4.39 -0.38
N PHE A 25 14.98 -4.68 -1.47
CA PHE A 25 14.19 -5.90 -1.64
C PHE A 25 15.04 -7.17 -1.59
N SER A 26 16.17 -7.23 -2.31
CA SER A 26 17.08 -8.40 -2.28
C SER A 26 17.72 -8.62 -0.91
N ASN A 27 18.10 -7.55 -0.20
CA ASN A 27 18.61 -7.65 1.16
C ASN A 27 17.54 -8.11 2.17
N LEU A 28 16.29 -7.68 1.98
CA LEU A 28 15.15 -8.16 2.75
C LEU A 28 14.92 -9.65 2.49
N MET A 29 14.93 -10.08 1.23
CA MET A 29 14.78 -11.50 0.85
C MET A 29 15.87 -12.38 1.47
N ARG A 30 17.13 -11.95 1.44
CA ARG A 30 18.24 -12.70 2.06
C ARG A 30 18.10 -12.80 3.59
N LYS A 31 17.66 -11.73 4.25
CA LYS A 31 17.40 -11.76 5.71
C LYS A 31 16.24 -12.69 6.10
N GLN A 32 15.32 -12.97 5.19
CA GLN A 32 14.23 -13.92 5.42
C GLN A 32 14.70 -15.37 5.39
N GLU A 33 15.54 -15.71 4.41
CA GLU A 33 16.12 -17.05 4.27
C GLU A 33 16.98 -17.41 5.49
N GLU A 34 17.80 -16.47 5.96
CA GLU A 34 18.71 -16.67 7.10
C GLU A 34 17.98 -16.86 8.45
N GLN A 35 16.73 -16.41 8.55
CA GLN A 35 15.90 -16.56 9.74
C GLN A 35 14.98 -17.77 9.71
N SER A 36 14.52 -18.14 8.51
CA SER A 36 13.93 -19.46 8.25
C SER A 36 14.85 -20.58 8.74
N ASP A 37 16.14 -20.50 8.43
CA ASP A 37 17.13 -21.52 8.80
C ASP A 37 17.39 -21.58 10.32
N LYS A 38 17.44 -20.43 10.99
CA LYS A 38 17.65 -20.39 12.45
C LYS A 38 16.47 -20.98 13.21
N PHE A 39 15.25 -20.72 12.77
CA PHE A 39 14.04 -21.26 13.38
C PHE A 39 13.90 -22.77 13.12
N ASN A 40 14.16 -23.23 11.90
CA ASN A 40 14.16 -24.67 11.57
C ASN A 40 15.15 -25.46 12.43
N LYS A 41 16.36 -24.92 12.66
CA LYS A 41 17.34 -25.51 13.59
C LYS A 41 16.84 -25.55 15.04
N ALA A 42 16.18 -24.49 15.50
CA ALA A 42 15.61 -24.46 16.85
C ALA A 42 14.48 -25.50 17.01
N LEU A 43 13.66 -25.70 15.98
CA LEU A 43 12.59 -26.70 15.97
C LEU A 43 13.10 -28.14 15.96
N GLU A 44 14.14 -28.43 15.18
CA GLU A 44 14.79 -29.74 15.23
C GLU A 44 15.33 -30.05 16.63
N SER A 45 15.81 -29.04 17.35
CA SER A 45 16.28 -29.20 18.74
C SER A 45 15.14 -29.46 19.74
N LEU A 46 13.90 -29.08 19.41
CA LEU A 46 12.70 -29.26 20.25
C LEU A 46 11.95 -30.57 19.97
N LYS A 47 12.11 -31.14 18.77
CA LYS A 47 11.57 -32.44 18.35
C LYS A 47 11.80 -33.60 19.36
N PRO A 48 12.95 -33.74 20.04
CA PRO A 48 13.17 -34.82 21.01
C PRO A 48 12.43 -34.66 22.35
N LYS A 49 11.78 -33.51 22.61
CA LYS A 49 11.24 -33.16 23.93
C LYS A 49 9.72 -33.37 24.09
N MET A 50 9.02 -33.78 23.02
CA MET A 50 7.55 -33.98 23.04
C MET A 50 7.16 -35.42 23.43
N PRO A 51 6.30 -35.62 24.44
CA PRO A 51 5.82 -36.95 24.84
C PRO A 51 4.61 -37.41 23.99
N ASN A 52 4.63 -38.67 23.52
CA ASN A 52 3.59 -39.44 22.79
C ASN A 52 2.90 -38.76 21.56
N THR A 53 2.63 -39.58 20.53
CA THR A 53 1.92 -39.24 19.28
C THR A 53 0.50 -38.70 19.52
N ASP A 54 -0.23 -39.19 20.52
CA ASP A 54 -1.61 -38.75 20.79
C ASP A 54 -1.67 -37.31 21.30
N THR A 55 -0.81 -36.97 22.27
CA THR A 55 -0.72 -35.61 22.85
C THR A 55 -0.25 -34.59 21.80
N LYS A 56 0.71 -35.00 20.96
CA LYS A 56 1.23 -34.20 19.86
C LYS A 56 0.15 -33.87 18.83
N THR A 57 -0.63 -34.86 18.43
CA THR A 57 -1.73 -34.69 17.46
C THR A 57 -2.84 -33.80 18.02
N ALA A 58 -3.20 -33.97 19.29
CA ALA A 58 -4.19 -33.12 19.96
C ALA A 58 -3.75 -31.66 20.06
N PHE A 59 -2.47 -31.41 20.37
CA PHE A 59 -1.88 -30.07 20.38
C PHE A 59 -1.94 -29.42 19.00
N TRP A 60 -1.46 -30.11 17.95
CA TRP A 60 -1.44 -29.56 16.59
C TRP A 60 -2.83 -29.33 16.01
N ASN A 61 -3.83 -30.15 16.38
CA ASN A 61 -5.22 -29.92 16.02
C ASN A 61 -5.77 -28.67 16.68
N SER A 62 -5.53 -28.48 17.98
CA SER A 62 -5.97 -27.28 18.71
C SER A 62 -5.28 -26.02 18.18
N TYR A 63 -3.97 -26.11 17.92
CA TYR A 63 -3.19 -25.04 17.29
C TYR A 63 -3.74 -24.71 15.90
N LYS A 64 -4.00 -25.71 15.05
CA LYS A 64 -4.56 -25.51 13.72
C LYS A 64 -5.89 -24.76 13.79
N THR A 65 -6.79 -25.13 14.68
CA THR A 65 -8.08 -24.44 14.83
C THR A 65 -7.91 -22.99 15.22
N LEU A 66 -7.13 -22.70 16.27
CA LEU A 66 -6.90 -21.33 16.73
C LEU A 66 -6.20 -20.48 15.66
N ALA A 67 -5.25 -21.11 14.98
CA ALA A 67 -4.53 -20.47 13.92
C ALA A 67 -5.51 -20.18 12.76
N ASP A 68 -6.28 -21.14 12.26
CA ASP A 68 -7.21 -20.93 11.14
C ASP A 68 -8.21 -19.79 11.44
N GLU A 69 -8.65 -19.66 12.69
CA GLU A 69 -9.47 -18.52 13.15
C GLU A 69 -8.73 -17.18 13.01
N HIS A 70 -7.49 -17.08 13.50
CA HIS A 70 -6.67 -15.87 13.38
C HIS A 70 -6.35 -15.49 11.92
N ASP A 71 -6.04 -16.47 11.07
CA ASP A 71 -5.73 -16.23 9.65
C ASP A 71 -6.97 -15.73 8.89
N ARG A 72 -8.16 -16.24 9.22
CA ARG A 72 -9.43 -15.77 8.64
C ARG A 72 -9.76 -14.35 9.07
N ASP A 73 -9.55 -14.03 10.34
CA ASP A 73 -9.77 -12.67 10.85
C ASP A 73 -8.85 -11.65 10.16
N LEU A 74 -7.55 -11.97 10.03
CA LEU A 74 -6.62 -11.13 9.28
C LEU A 74 -7.05 -11.01 7.82
N GLN A 75 -7.40 -12.12 7.17
CA GLN A 75 -7.85 -12.10 5.78
C GLN A 75 -9.04 -11.18 5.57
N GLN A 76 -10.05 -11.29 6.44
CA GLN A 76 -11.29 -10.56 6.33
C GLN A 76 -11.06 -9.06 6.49
N ARG A 77 -10.26 -8.64 7.47
CA ARG A 77 -9.94 -7.22 7.71
C ARG A 77 -9.24 -6.61 6.50
N TYR A 78 -8.12 -7.19 6.08
CA TYR A 78 -7.36 -6.67 4.95
C TYR A 78 -8.14 -6.72 3.64
N SER A 79 -8.89 -7.79 3.36
CA SER A 79 -9.71 -7.83 2.14
C SER A 79 -10.78 -6.75 2.13
N THR A 80 -11.39 -6.45 3.29
CA THR A 80 -12.42 -5.41 3.40
C THR A 80 -11.84 -4.02 3.15
N ASP A 81 -10.67 -3.73 3.73
CA ASP A 81 -9.99 -2.44 3.53
C ASP A 81 -9.54 -2.26 2.07
N LEU A 82 -9.02 -3.32 1.46
CA LEU A 82 -8.62 -3.33 0.05
C LEU A 82 -9.81 -3.17 -0.89
N ASP A 83 -10.92 -3.84 -0.62
CA ASP A 83 -12.15 -3.72 -1.42
C ASP A 83 -12.73 -2.31 -1.32
N THR A 84 -12.69 -1.73 -0.12
CA THR A 84 -13.08 -0.34 0.11
C THR A 84 -12.20 0.63 -0.69
N ALA A 85 -10.88 0.46 -0.63
CA ALA A 85 -9.94 1.29 -1.39
C ALA A 85 -10.16 1.18 -2.92
N LEU A 86 -10.44 -0.01 -3.43
CA LEU A 86 -10.72 -0.23 -4.85
C LEU A 86 -12.01 0.45 -5.32
N ILE A 87 -13.07 0.43 -4.50
CA ILE A 87 -14.31 1.15 -4.80
C ILE A 87 -14.03 2.65 -4.89
N PHE A 88 -13.30 3.21 -3.92
CA PHE A 88 -12.91 4.62 -3.96
C PHE A 88 -12.05 4.95 -5.17
N ALA A 89 -11.07 4.11 -5.51
CA ALA A 89 -10.21 4.32 -6.67
C ALA A 89 -10.99 4.32 -7.98
N GLY A 90 -11.95 3.41 -8.15
CA GLY A 90 -12.82 3.36 -9.32
C GLY A 90 -13.71 4.60 -9.46
N LEU A 91 -14.36 5.02 -8.37
CA LEU A 91 -15.20 6.23 -8.36
C LEU A 91 -14.37 7.49 -8.60
N PHE A 92 -13.21 7.61 -7.96
CA PHE A 92 -12.32 8.75 -8.14
C PHE A 92 -11.78 8.85 -9.56
N SER A 93 -11.36 7.73 -10.16
CA SER A 93 -10.86 7.69 -11.54
C SER A 93 -11.93 8.17 -12.55
N ALA A 94 -13.20 7.81 -12.33
CA ALA A 94 -14.30 8.28 -13.18
C ALA A 94 -14.51 9.80 -13.09
N VAL A 95 -14.49 10.34 -11.88
CA VAL A 95 -14.63 11.79 -11.64
C VAL A 95 -13.43 12.54 -12.22
N ASP A 96 -12.21 12.09 -11.95
CA ASP A 96 -10.97 12.70 -12.45
C ASP A 96 -10.93 12.71 -13.98
N SER A 97 -11.27 11.58 -14.62
CA SER A 97 -11.37 11.47 -16.07
C SER A 97 -12.37 12.45 -16.68
N ALA A 98 -13.53 12.67 -16.04
CA ALA A 98 -14.51 13.63 -16.52
C ALA A 98 -13.97 15.07 -16.50
N PHE A 99 -13.26 15.45 -15.43
CA PHE A 99 -12.64 16.76 -15.32
C PHE A 99 -11.47 16.95 -16.30
N ILE A 100 -10.66 15.92 -16.52
CA ILE A 100 -9.58 15.92 -17.52
C ILE A 100 -10.17 16.22 -18.91
N ILE A 101 -11.26 15.55 -19.29
CA ILE A 101 -11.95 15.78 -20.57
C ILE A 101 -12.50 17.21 -20.65
N GLN A 102 -13.06 17.73 -19.55
CA GLN A 102 -13.58 19.09 -19.50
C GLN A 102 -12.50 20.17 -19.68
N ILE A 103 -11.28 19.92 -19.20
CA ILE A 103 -10.16 20.87 -19.28
C ILE A 103 -9.47 20.84 -20.66
N GLN A 104 -9.52 19.71 -21.37
CA GLN A 104 -8.87 19.47 -22.66
C GLN A 104 -9.06 20.59 -23.72
N PRO A 105 -10.26 21.17 -23.92
CA PRO A 105 -10.47 22.21 -24.94
C PRO A 105 -9.64 23.48 -24.69
N GLY A 106 -9.32 23.78 -23.43
CA GLY A 106 -8.56 24.98 -23.04
C GLY A 106 -7.09 24.96 -23.46
N ILE A 107 -6.55 23.79 -23.82
CA ILE A 107 -5.12 23.59 -24.12
C ILE A 107 -4.86 23.53 -25.63
N GLN A 108 -5.88 23.23 -26.44
CA GLN A 108 -5.76 23.26 -27.91
C GLN A 108 -5.64 24.69 -28.49
N VAL A 109 -5.71 25.71 -27.64
CA VAL A 109 -5.49 27.10 -28.03
C VAL A 109 -4.00 27.31 -28.33
N ARG A 110 -3.68 28.07 -29.38
CA ARG A 110 -2.33 28.37 -29.89
C ARG A 110 -1.33 28.88 -28.82
N SER A 111 -1.80 29.30 -27.66
CA SER A 111 -1.05 29.73 -26.48
C SER A 111 -1.78 29.30 -25.21
N PRO A 112 -1.50 28.09 -24.69
CA PRO A 112 -2.14 27.62 -23.46
C PRO A 112 -1.69 28.46 -22.27
N ASP A 113 -2.63 28.83 -21.40
CA ASP A 113 -2.33 29.49 -20.14
C ASP A 113 -1.56 28.51 -19.23
N LEU A 114 -0.45 28.96 -18.64
CA LEU A 114 0.38 28.16 -17.73
C LEU A 114 -0.46 27.57 -16.59
N VAL A 115 -1.48 28.30 -16.13
CA VAL A 115 -2.37 27.85 -15.05
C VAL A 115 -3.19 26.62 -15.46
N VAL A 116 -3.69 26.60 -16.70
CA VAL A 116 -4.48 25.47 -17.23
C VAL A 116 -3.60 24.24 -17.44
N LEU A 117 -2.38 24.44 -17.92
CA LEU A 117 -1.40 23.36 -18.08
C LEU A 117 -1.02 22.73 -16.73
N VAL A 118 -0.73 23.54 -15.71
CA VAL A 118 -0.39 23.06 -14.37
C VAL A 118 -1.57 22.30 -13.75
N ALA A 119 -2.79 22.81 -13.88
CA ALA A 119 -3.98 22.12 -13.40
C ALA A 119 -4.15 20.74 -14.06
N GLN A 120 -3.99 20.64 -15.38
CA GLN A 120 -4.11 19.37 -16.09
C GLN A 120 -3.03 18.35 -15.68
N ASN A 121 -1.78 18.81 -15.55
CA ASN A 121 -0.69 17.94 -15.11
C ASN A 121 -0.96 17.37 -13.70
N LEU A 122 -1.46 18.20 -12.77
CA LEU A 122 -1.84 17.76 -11.44
C LEU A 122 -2.94 16.69 -11.47
N LEU A 123 -3.92 16.82 -12.36
CA LEU A 123 -4.99 15.82 -12.55
C LEU A 123 -4.45 14.50 -13.13
N TYR A 124 -3.53 14.54 -14.10
CA TYR A 124 -2.89 13.32 -14.59
C TYR A 124 -2.04 12.63 -13.51
N PHE A 125 -1.37 13.39 -12.65
CA PHE A 125 -0.64 12.83 -11.52
C PHE A 125 -1.58 12.23 -10.46
N SER A 126 -2.73 12.86 -10.16
CA SER A 126 -3.72 12.28 -9.24
C SER A 126 -4.32 10.97 -9.77
N LEU A 127 -4.62 10.92 -11.06
CA LEU A 127 -5.11 9.71 -11.71
C LEU A 127 -4.07 8.58 -11.63
N SER A 128 -2.81 8.89 -11.94
CA SER A 128 -1.71 7.92 -11.90
C SER A 128 -1.49 7.37 -10.48
N SER A 129 -1.50 8.23 -9.46
CA SER A 129 -1.39 7.81 -8.05
C SER A 129 -2.53 6.89 -7.64
N THR A 130 -3.75 7.18 -8.09
CA THR A 130 -4.94 6.37 -7.76
C THR A 130 -4.94 5.02 -8.48
N LEU A 131 -4.51 4.99 -9.75
CA LEU A 131 -4.34 3.74 -10.49
C LEU A 131 -3.25 2.87 -9.87
N LEU A 132 -2.15 3.48 -9.41
CA LEU A 132 -1.10 2.77 -8.70
C LEU A 132 -1.63 2.19 -7.37
N ALA A 133 -2.40 2.96 -6.60
CA ALA A 133 -3.07 2.47 -5.40
C ALA A 133 -3.99 1.27 -5.69
N ALA A 134 -4.78 1.35 -6.77
CA ALA A 134 -5.67 0.27 -7.18
C ALA A 134 -4.90 -1.00 -7.57
N LEU A 135 -3.82 -0.86 -8.35
CA LEU A 135 -2.97 -1.98 -8.74
C LEU A 135 -2.33 -2.64 -7.51
N LEU A 136 -1.80 -1.84 -6.59
CA LEU A 136 -1.23 -2.33 -5.35
C LEU A 136 -2.28 -3.01 -4.47
N ALA A 137 -3.52 -2.51 -4.44
CA ALA A 137 -4.61 -3.14 -3.69
C ALA A 137 -5.01 -4.50 -4.27
N VAL A 138 -5.08 -4.63 -5.61
CA VAL A 138 -5.33 -5.94 -6.27
C VAL A 138 -4.19 -6.91 -5.98
N LEU A 139 -2.93 -6.47 -6.06
CA LEU A 139 -1.79 -7.31 -5.67
C LEU A 139 -1.91 -7.72 -4.20
N GLY A 140 -2.19 -6.80 -3.28
CA GLY A 140 -2.41 -7.11 -1.87
C GLY A 140 -3.44 -8.23 -1.68
N LYS A 141 -4.56 -8.16 -2.41
CA LYS A 141 -5.62 -9.18 -2.36
C LYS A 141 -5.18 -10.53 -2.92
N GLN A 142 -4.46 -10.53 -4.04
CA GLN A 142 -3.92 -11.74 -4.65
C GLN A 142 -2.91 -12.44 -3.73
N TRP A 143 -2.02 -11.67 -3.12
CA TRP A 143 -1.02 -12.18 -2.18
C TRP A 143 -1.68 -12.77 -0.93
N LEU A 144 -2.67 -12.08 -0.36
CA LEU A 144 -3.43 -12.56 0.80
C LEU A 144 -4.17 -13.87 0.51
N THR A 145 -4.78 -13.97 -0.67
CA THR A 145 -5.49 -15.19 -1.10
C THR A 145 -4.51 -16.34 -1.33
N HIS A 146 -3.38 -16.07 -1.99
CA HIS A 146 -2.34 -17.07 -2.23
C HIS A 146 -1.69 -17.56 -0.94
N TYR A 147 -1.47 -16.68 0.03
CA TYR A 147 -0.91 -16.99 1.34
C TYR A 147 -1.71 -18.09 2.06
N LEU A 148 -3.03 -17.93 2.09
CA LEU A 148 -3.94 -18.84 2.77
C LEU A 148 -4.09 -20.16 2.00
N ALA A 149 -4.20 -20.10 0.68
CA ALA A 149 -4.26 -21.30 -0.16
C ALA A 149 -2.97 -22.15 -0.07
N ALA A 150 -1.81 -21.53 0.11
CA ALA A 150 -0.53 -22.23 0.24
C ALA A 150 -0.33 -22.90 1.62
N SER A 151 -1.08 -22.50 2.64
CA SER A 151 -1.03 -23.08 4.00
C SER A 151 -1.65 -24.49 4.07
N GLU A 152 -2.49 -24.86 3.09
CA GLU A 152 -3.27 -26.10 3.11
C GLU A 152 -2.55 -27.37 2.59
N ARG A 153 -1.27 -27.33 2.21
CA ARG A 153 -0.55 -28.50 1.67
C ARG A 153 0.49 -29.04 2.67
N GLY A 154 0.42 -30.33 3.03
CA GLY A 154 1.42 -31.02 3.88
C GLY A 154 0.87 -31.78 5.10
N THR A 155 1.72 -32.23 6.01
CA THR A 155 1.34 -32.80 7.33
C THR A 155 0.95 -31.69 8.32
N ILE A 156 0.06 -31.96 9.28
CA ILE A 156 -0.49 -30.93 10.20
C ILE A 156 0.63 -30.19 10.96
N GLU A 157 1.66 -30.94 11.37
CA GLU A 157 2.82 -30.40 12.08
C GLU A 157 3.67 -29.48 11.20
N ALA A 158 4.02 -29.93 9.99
CA ALA A 158 4.82 -29.14 9.06
C ALA A 158 4.08 -27.86 8.61
N ARG A 159 2.76 -27.93 8.44
CA ARG A 159 1.91 -26.77 8.14
C ARG A 159 1.95 -25.73 9.26
N GLY A 160 1.82 -26.18 10.51
CA GLY A 160 1.81 -25.25 11.64
C GLY A 160 3.11 -24.46 11.78
N LEU A 161 4.24 -25.12 11.50
CA LEU A 161 5.58 -24.50 11.53
C LEU A 161 5.83 -23.57 10.36
N GLU A 162 5.50 -24.02 9.14
CA GLU A 162 5.66 -23.21 7.94
C GLU A 162 4.80 -21.94 8.01
N ARG A 163 3.61 -22.06 8.60
CA ARG A 163 2.74 -20.92 8.85
C ARG A 163 3.30 -19.98 9.91
N GLN A 164 3.75 -20.47 11.06
CA GLN A 164 4.34 -19.61 12.10
C GLN A 164 5.54 -18.82 11.55
N ARG A 165 6.40 -19.50 10.78
CA ARG A 165 7.54 -18.89 10.09
C ARG A 165 7.11 -17.77 9.13
N LYS A 166 6.04 -18.01 8.37
CA LYS A 166 5.45 -17.03 7.46
C LYS A 166 4.79 -15.86 8.18
N LEU A 167 4.15 -16.09 9.32
CA LEU A 167 3.49 -15.09 10.16
C LEU A 167 4.52 -14.21 10.88
N ASP A 168 5.62 -14.81 11.37
CA ASP A 168 6.80 -14.08 11.85
C ASP A 168 7.45 -13.25 10.74
N GLY A 169 7.44 -13.78 9.50
CA GLY A 169 7.76 -13.04 8.29
C GLY A 169 6.85 -11.82 8.12
N LEU A 170 5.53 -12.02 8.14
CA LEU A 170 4.52 -10.97 7.98
C LEU A 170 4.74 -9.80 8.96
N HIS A 171 5.02 -10.12 10.23
CA HIS A 171 5.30 -9.14 11.27
C HIS A 171 6.65 -8.44 11.07
N ARG A 172 7.69 -9.18 10.64
CA ARG A 172 9.01 -8.61 10.30
C ARG A 172 9.00 -7.69 9.08
N TRP A 173 8.20 -8.01 8.08
CA TRP A 173 8.02 -7.17 6.90
C TRP A 173 7.12 -5.97 7.16
N LYS A 174 6.57 -5.83 8.38
CA LYS A 174 5.56 -4.83 8.74
C LYS A 174 4.49 -4.76 7.64
N PHE A 175 3.88 -5.89 7.35
CA PHE A 175 2.81 -5.97 6.36
C PHE A 175 1.70 -4.93 6.60
N ASP A 176 1.39 -4.65 7.86
CA ASP A 176 0.51 -3.56 8.27
C ASP A 176 0.97 -2.19 7.70
N THR A 177 2.26 -1.86 7.81
CA THR A 177 2.82 -0.65 7.19
C THR A 177 2.73 -0.67 5.67
N VAL A 178 2.89 -1.83 5.01
CA VAL A 178 2.73 -1.94 3.55
C VAL A 178 1.27 -1.73 3.15
N MET A 179 0.33 -2.26 3.92
CA MET A 179 -1.10 -2.08 3.71
C MET A 179 -1.53 -0.63 3.91
N GLN A 180 -0.91 0.09 4.84
CA GLN A 180 -1.11 1.53 5.04
C GLN A 180 -0.65 2.37 3.84
N ILE A 181 0.28 1.90 2.99
CA ILE A 181 0.71 2.65 1.80
C ILE A 181 -0.44 2.82 0.79
N PHE A 182 -1.40 1.89 0.73
CA PHE A 182 -2.46 1.93 -0.28
C PHE A 182 -3.46 3.07 -0.05
N PRO A 183 -4.04 3.23 1.16
CA PRO A 183 -4.87 4.39 1.46
C PRO A 183 -4.10 5.72 1.35
N LEU A 184 -2.80 5.73 1.68
CA LEU A 184 -1.96 6.92 1.57
C LEU A 184 -1.79 7.40 0.13
N LEU A 185 -1.51 6.50 -0.82
CA LEU A 185 -1.42 6.87 -2.23
C LEU A 185 -2.76 7.41 -2.76
N LEU A 186 -3.87 6.83 -2.31
CA LEU A 186 -5.22 7.28 -2.68
C LEU A 186 -5.51 8.68 -2.14
N GLN A 187 -5.13 8.95 -0.89
CA GLN A 187 -5.25 10.29 -0.28
C GLN A 187 -4.35 11.33 -0.94
N ILE A 188 -3.10 10.96 -1.28
CA ILE A 188 -2.19 11.82 -2.03
C ILE A 188 -2.86 12.21 -3.36
N GLY A 189 -3.42 11.24 -4.09
CA GLY A 189 -4.19 11.49 -5.31
C GLY A 189 -5.34 12.47 -5.10
N LEU A 190 -6.11 12.31 -4.03
CA LEU A 190 -7.23 13.20 -3.68
C LEU A 190 -6.77 14.64 -3.42
N PHE A 191 -5.66 14.84 -2.72
CA PHE A 191 -5.10 16.17 -2.47
C PHE A 191 -4.56 16.82 -3.74
N LEU A 192 -3.88 16.06 -4.61
CA LEU A 192 -3.42 16.55 -5.91
C LEU A 192 -4.60 16.96 -6.79
N PHE A 193 -5.64 16.13 -6.88
CA PHE A 193 -6.85 16.42 -7.65
C PHE A 193 -7.54 17.69 -7.14
N SER A 194 -7.72 17.80 -5.83
CA SER A 194 -8.36 18.96 -5.25
C SER A 194 -7.57 20.25 -5.47
N THR A 195 -6.24 20.17 -5.44
CA THR A 195 -5.35 21.30 -5.73
C THR A 195 -5.46 21.69 -7.20
N GLY A 196 -5.39 20.73 -8.13
CA GLY A 196 -5.56 20.97 -9.57
C GLY A 196 -6.93 21.57 -9.90
N LEU A 197 -8.00 21.05 -9.28
CA LEU A 197 -9.35 21.57 -9.41
C LEU A 197 -9.48 22.99 -8.86
N SER A 198 -8.89 23.28 -7.69
CA SER A 198 -8.92 24.62 -7.09
C SER A 198 -8.23 25.66 -7.98
N ILE A 199 -7.08 25.30 -8.57
CA ILE A 199 -6.35 26.16 -9.51
C ILE A 199 -7.20 26.46 -10.75
N TYR A 200 -7.88 25.45 -11.30
CA TYR A 200 -8.76 25.62 -12.45
C TYR A 200 -9.98 26.49 -12.11
N LEU A 201 -10.66 26.22 -10.99
CA LEU A 201 -11.83 26.97 -10.55
C LEU A 201 -11.51 28.43 -10.23
N TRP A 202 -10.31 28.74 -9.75
CA TRP A 202 -9.89 30.11 -9.46
C TRP A 202 -9.96 31.02 -10.71
N ARG A 203 -9.77 30.44 -11.91
CA ARG A 203 -9.86 31.17 -13.18
C ARG A 203 -11.29 31.43 -13.63
N ILE A 204 -12.24 30.59 -13.22
CA ILE A 204 -13.64 30.71 -13.60
C ILE A 204 -14.40 31.51 -12.54
N HIS A 205 -14.41 31.03 -11.30
CA HIS A 205 -15.13 31.62 -10.17
C HIS A 205 -14.35 31.47 -8.86
N ILE A 206 -13.81 32.59 -8.37
CA ILE A 206 -13.02 32.69 -7.13
C ILE A 206 -13.75 32.11 -5.90
N SER A 207 -15.06 32.33 -5.79
CA SER A 207 -15.85 31.84 -4.65
C SER A 207 -15.84 30.32 -4.55
N LEU A 208 -15.97 29.60 -5.67
CA LEU A 208 -15.94 28.14 -5.69
C LEU A 208 -14.55 27.61 -5.31
N ALA A 209 -13.51 28.28 -5.78
CA ALA A 209 -12.14 27.88 -5.47
C ALA A 209 -11.82 28.01 -3.98
N ILE A 210 -12.27 29.08 -3.31
CA ILE A 210 -12.08 29.25 -1.86
C ILE A 210 -12.81 28.17 -1.08
N VAL A 211 -14.05 27.83 -1.46
CA VAL A 211 -14.83 26.78 -0.81
C VAL A 211 -14.11 25.43 -0.92
N VAL A 212 -13.69 25.04 -2.13
CA VAL A 212 -12.96 23.77 -2.34
C VAL A 212 -11.67 23.77 -1.54
N LEU A 213 -10.87 24.83 -1.62
CA LEU A 213 -9.60 24.93 -0.90
C LEU A 213 -9.78 24.84 0.63
N SER A 214 -10.85 25.43 1.17
CA SER A 214 -11.14 25.36 2.61
C SER A 214 -11.43 23.93 3.08
N PHE A 215 -12.20 23.17 2.30
CA PHE A 215 -12.48 21.76 2.58
C PHE A 215 -11.21 20.92 2.51
N THR A 216 -10.36 21.17 1.52
CA THR A 216 -9.09 20.45 1.34
C THR A 216 -8.09 20.74 2.44
N ALA A 217 -7.99 22.01 2.85
CA ALA A 217 -7.14 22.42 3.97
C ALA A 217 -7.62 21.77 5.28
N PHE A 218 -8.92 21.78 5.55
CA PHE A 218 -9.50 21.11 6.71
C PHE A 218 -9.20 19.60 6.69
N GLY A 219 -9.39 18.94 5.55
CA GLY A 219 -9.05 17.53 5.36
C GLY A 219 -7.57 17.24 5.64
N PHE A 220 -6.67 18.02 5.07
CA PHE A 220 -5.22 17.87 5.26
C PHE A 220 -4.80 18.08 6.72
N ILE A 221 -5.35 19.10 7.38
CA ILE A 221 -5.09 19.37 8.79
C ILE A 221 -5.60 18.21 9.64
N SER A 222 -6.84 17.75 9.42
CA SER A 222 -7.39 16.62 10.19
C SER A 222 -6.54 15.35 10.00
N TYR A 223 -6.09 15.08 8.78
CA TYR A 223 -5.26 13.93 8.46
C TYR A 223 -3.88 14.00 9.13
N THR A 224 -3.20 15.16 9.08
CA THR A 224 -1.91 15.35 9.75
C THR A 224 -2.02 15.30 11.28
N VAL A 225 -3.11 15.81 11.85
CA VAL A 225 -3.40 15.67 13.29
C VAL A 225 -3.57 14.20 13.66
N LEU A 226 -4.32 13.42 12.88
CA LEU A 226 -4.47 11.98 13.12
C LEU A 226 -3.14 11.23 12.98
N LEU A 227 -2.34 11.56 11.96
CA LEU A 227 -1.03 10.96 11.74
C LEU A 227 -0.06 11.28 12.89
N ILE A 228 0.00 12.54 13.33
CA ILE A 228 0.84 12.96 14.46
C ILE A 228 0.34 12.31 15.75
N SER A 229 -0.97 12.21 15.96
CA SER A 229 -1.55 11.56 17.14
C SER A 229 -1.21 10.07 17.19
N ALA A 230 -1.21 9.39 16.04
CA ALA A 230 -0.80 7.99 15.93
C ALA A 230 0.70 7.77 16.22
N VAL A 231 1.56 8.74 15.89
CA VAL A 231 3.02 8.64 16.08
C VAL A 231 3.48 9.13 17.47
N ALA A 232 2.80 10.14 18.05
CA ALA A 232 3.25 10.83 19.25
C ALA A 232 2.88 10.11 20.56
N ALA A 233 1.95 9.16 20.54
CA ALA A 233 1.47 8.48 21.73
C ALA A 233 1.81 6.97 21.67
N PRO A 234 2.89 6.52 22.36
CA PRO A 234 3.30 5.11 22.44
C PRO A 234 2.19 4.16 22.93
N ASP A 235 1.22 4.68 23.68
CA ASP A 235 0.09 3.93 24.27
C ASP A 235 -1.29 4.39 23.73
N SER A 236 -1.38 5.03 22.55
CA SER A 236 -2.69 5.48 22.03
C SER A 236 -3.54 4.36 21.41
N PRO A 237 -4.88 4.41 21.59
CA PRO A 237 -5.83 3.44 21.04
C PRO A 237 -6.00 3.51 19.51
N PHE A 238 -5.22 4.36 18.82
CA PHE A 238 -5.20 4.49 17.36
C PHE A 238 -4.11 3.65 16.69
N GLN A 239 -3.52 2.69 17.41
CA GLN A 239 -2.76 1.63 16.77
C GLN A 239 -3.68 0.92 15.77
N THR A 240 -3.39 1.09 14.48
CA THR A 240 -3.89 0.21 13.44
C THR A 240 -3.52 -1.22 13.84
N PRO A 241 -4.50 -2.14 13.93
CA PRO A 241 -4.28 -3.49 14.41
C PRO A 241 -3.34 -4.31 13.51
#